data_AF-A0AAV0XF74-F1
#
_entry.id   AF-A0AAV0XF74-F1
#
_cell.length_a   1.000
_cell.length_b   1.000
_cell.length_c   1.000
_cell.angle_alpha   90.00
_cell.angle_beta   90.00
_cell.angle_gamma   90.00
#
_symmetry.space_group_name_H-M   'P 1'
#
loop_
_entity.id
_entity.type
_entity.pdbx_description
1 polymer ?
#
loop_
_entity_poly.entity_id
_entity_poly.type
_entity_poly.pdbx_seq_one_letter_code
_entity_poly.pdbx_strand_id
1 'polypeptide(L)'
;MDKMNISKSKRRRSNKDYTNLAVNQTFCEDQNSSKNIVCEKDSINSYIKQNKADNKNTIYSHDDIIWKSFICDGEIRSFKNKIKSQARNTSFCEKQNHNKSNQKQRKFSEQDSIYDKFDQNKASYRNSIDLHDDTRTSITDYGESVLEEIDENIFNLSKEYSLAHCVAEDLRMGAGIAVDFKRIFGGVGTLVDQKLKIGNVGIVKRNDQYAFYIVTKKYSSGKPTMKTMETALGSLLNIMKKHNLTKLGIPKIGCGLDNLDWSDIRSLIIDTFSGSGIHVTVCVPSKLLDNMRAPPSLKVYITPNNLWEMEAETIIILFIDLEEVCGKNWTNNIIDKVDAKYPFKQNLLKDVKHKKLEPGNITCYTVNNEVIVCMFISQNAYYSSLENGFKSIDRKIKKYKYMAIQSGPIEPSDNFKPIAWTVLILRSVVNRSSELWLCGDVRQTNGMVYDQYCKNVYSSMNYSFK
;
A
#
# COMPACT_ATOMS: atom_id res chain seq x y z
N MET A 1 30.52 -54.09 27.95
CA MET A 1 30.73 -55.37 28.65
C MET A 1 30.93 -54.97 30.10
N ASP A 2 30.01 -55.12 31.04
CA ASP A 2 29.07 -56.20 31.31
C ASP A 2 27.69 -55.76 31.80
N LYS A 3 26.76 -56.72 31.79
CA LYS A 3 25.30 -56.65 31.97
C LYS A 3 24.87 -56.91 33.42
N MET A 4 23.75 -56.30 33.83
CA MET A 4 22.64 -56.92 34.61
C MET A 4 21.47 -55.89 34.67
N ASN A 5 20.32 -56.01 34.00
CA ASN A 5 19.13 -56.89 34.21
C ASN A 5 18.64 -56.90 35.67
N ILE A 6 17.37 -56.69 36.10
CA ILE A 6 15.96 -56.74 35.60
C ILE A 6 15.11 -56.06 36.73
N SER A 7 14.01 -55.32 36.53
CA SER A 7 12.64 -55.85 36.63
C SER A 7 11.54 -54.83 36.30
N LYS A 8 10.53 -55.32 35.55
CA LYS A 8 9.25 -54.67 35.20
C LYS A 8 8.23 -54.79 36.34
N SER A 9 7.32 -53.83 36.49
CA SER A 9 5.96 -54.10 36.98
C SER A 9 4.91 -53.25 36.26
N LYS A 10 3.83 -53.92 35.84
CA LYS A 10 2.59 -53.40 35.21
C LYS A 10 1.49 -53.42 36.27
N ARG A 11 0.54 -52.46 36.22
CA ARG A 11 -0.92 -52.52 36.57
C ARG A 11 -1.37 -51.09 36.92
N ARG A 12 -2.61 -50.60 36.71
CA ARG A 12 -3.88 -51.07 36.14
C ARG A 12 -4.78 -49.83 35.95
N ARG A 13 -5.76 -49.91 35.04
CA ARG A 13 -6.87 -48.97 34.82
C ARG A 13 -7.86 -48.93 35.99
N SER A 14 -8.60 -47.82 36.12
CA SER A 14 -10.00 -47.83 36.62
C SER A 14 -10.83 -46.66 36.05
N ASN A 15 -11.90 -47.02 35.34
CA ASN A 15 -13.08 -46.20 35.03
C ASN A 15 -13.90 -45.94 36.29
N LYS A 16 -14.70 -44.87 36.29
CA LYS A 16 -16.02 -44.82 36.93
C LYS A 16 -16.93 -43.78 36.26
N ASP A 17 -18.00 -44.30 35.64
CA ASP A 17 -19.23 -43.59 35.28
C ASP A 17 -20.12 -43.39 36.52
N TYR A 18 -20.99 -42.38 36.50
CA TYR A 18 -22.27 -42.40 37.23
C TYR A 18 -23.38 -41.70 36.42
N THR A 19 -24.58 -42.20 36.65
CA THR A 19 -25.81 -42.23 35.85
C THR A 19 -26.88 -41.18 36.20
N ASN A 20 -27.69 -40.86 35.18
CA ASN A 20 -29.16 -40.66 35.13
C ASN A 20 -29.95 -39.87 36.19
N LEU A 21 -30.86 -39.03 35.69
CA LEU A 21 -32.26 -38.94 36.16
C LEU A 21 -33.17 -38.44 35.01
N ALA A 22 -34.24 -39.18 34.77
CA ALA A 22 -35.33 -38.93 33.82
C ALA A 22 -36.61 -38.51 34.59
N VAL A 23 -37.77 -38.42 33.87
CA VAL A 23 -39.18 -38.26 34.33
C VAL A 23 -39.68 -36.79 34.22
N ASN A 24 -40.80 -36.38 33.59
CA ASN A 24 -42.02 -37.04 33.06
C ASN A 24 -42.72 -36.21 31.95
N GLN A 25 -43.57 -36.90 31.17
CA GLN A 25 -44.54 -36.41 30.18
C GLN A 25 -45.82 -35.81 30.81
N THR A 26 -46.47 -34.86 30.10
CA THR A 26 -47.95 -34.81 29.96
C THR A 26 -48.39 -34.09 28.68
N PHE A 27 -49.45 -34.63 28.08
CA PHE A 27 -50.16 -34.28 26.84
C PHE A 27 -51.15 -33.11 27.01
N CYS A 28 -51.40 -32.33 25.96
CA CYS A 28 -52.73 -31.97 25.43
C CYS A 28 -52.64 -31.05 24.19
N GLU A 29 -53.56 -31.30 23.24
CA GLU A 29 -53.75 -30.71 21.92
C GLU A 29 -54.36 -29.29 21.99
N ASP A 30 -53.96 -28.35 21.12
CA ASP A 30 -54.72 -27.93 19.94
C ASP A 30 -54.31 -26.55 19.35
N GLN A 31 -54.49 -26.49 18.03
CA GLN A 31 -54.30 -25.50 16.96
C GLN A 31 -54.22 -23.98 17.27
N ASN A 32 -53.18 -23.28 16.76
CA ASN A 32 -53.25 -22.41 15.57
C ASN A 32 -51.96 -21.57 15.30
N SER A 33 -51.60 -21.53 14.02
CA SER A 33 -50.79 -20.54 13.27
C SER A 33 -49.75 -19.66 13.98
N SER A 34 -48.46 -19.97 13.80
CA SER A 34 -47.35 -19.03 13.46
C SER A 34 -46.02 -19.80 13.34
N LYS A 35 -45.52 -20.03 12.12
CA LYS A 35 -44.20 -20.66 11.91
C LYS A 35 -43.08 -19.63 12.12
N ASN A 36 -42.54 -19.60 13.34
CA ASN A 36 -41.20 -19.14 13.64
C ASN A 36 -40.18 -20.20 13.19
N ILE A 37 -39.13 -19.80 12.46
CA ILE A 37 -37.91 -20.60 12.33
C ILE A 37 -36.82 -19.89 13.16
N VAL A 38 -36.62 -20.42 14.35
CA VAL A 38 -35.44 -20.23 15.18
C VAL A 38 -34.50 -21.40 14.88
N CYS A 39 -33.32 -21.13 14.33
CA CYS A 39 -32.16 -22.01 14.41
C CYS A 39 -30.87 -21.18 14.26
N GLU A 40 -29.79 -21.64 14.90
CA GLU A 40 -28.41 -21.11 14.92
C GLU A 40 -28.04 -20.06 15.99
N LYS A 41 -28.45 -20.24 17.25
CA LYS A 41 -27.74 -19.63 18.40
C LYS A 41 -26.93 -20.61 19.24
N ASP A 42 -27.18 -21.92 19.14
CA ASP A 42 -26.49 -22.92 19.98
C ASP A 42 -25.18 -23.46 19.38
N SER A 43 -24.97 -23.29 18.07
CA SER A 43 -23.74 -23.69 17.37
C SER A 43 -22.56 -22.74 17.63
N ILE A 44 -22.85 -21.49 17.98
CA ILE A 44 -21.83 -20.44 18.19
C ILE A 44 -21.27 -20.50 19.62
N ASN A 45 -22.10 -20.83 20.62
CA ASN A 45 -21.67 -20.89 22.01
C ASN A 45 -20.78 -22.11 22.32
N SER A 46 -20.92 -23.23 21.59
CA SER A 46 -20.01 -24.36 21.70
C SER A 46 -18.64 -24.07 21.05
N TYR A 47 -18.63 -23.34 19.93
CA TYR A 47 -17.41 -22.89 19.24
C TYR A 47 -16.63 -21.83 20.03
N ILE A 48 -17.32 -20.94 20.75
CA ILE A 48 -16.70 -19.94 21.62
C ILE A 48 -16.14 -20.57 22.91
N LYS A 49 -16.72 -21.67 23.41
CA LYS A 49 -16.17 -22.39 24.58
C LYS A 49 -14.90 -23.18 24.25
N GLN A 50 -14.78 -23.76 23.05
CA GLN A 50 -13.55 -24.44 22.62
C GLN A 50 -12.39 -23.47 22.38
N ASN A 51 -12.63 -22.26 21.85
CA ASN A 51 -11.58 -21.28 21.59
C ASN A 51 -11.05 -20.52 22.82
N LYS A 52 -11.62 -20.73 24.01
CA LYS A 52 -11.10 -20.13 25.26
C LYS A 52 -9.92 -20.91 25.86
N ALA A 53 -9.64 -22.13 25.40
CA ALA A 53 -8.56 -22.96 25.94
C ALA A 53 -7.22 -22.82 25.20
N ASP A 54 -7.20 -22.38 23.93
CA ASP A 54 -6.00 -22.42 23.08
C ASP A 54 -5.39 -21.05 22.71
N ASN A 55 -5.92 -19.96 23.27
CA ASN A 55 -5.65 -18.61 22.77
C ASN A 55 -4.37 -17.95 23.33
N LYS A 56 -3.22 -18.64 23.27
CA LYS A 56 -1.92 -18.05 23.62
C LYS A 56 -0.98 -17.79 22.43
N ASN A 57 -1.22 -18.36 21.25
CA ASN A 57 -0.30 -18.26 20.09
C ASN A 57 -1.03 -18.17 18.74
N THR A 58 -1.98 -17.25 18.57
CA THR A 58 -2.72 -17.13 17.30
C THR A 58 -1.90 -16.36 16.26
N ILE A 59 -1.39 -17.07 15.26
CA ILE A 59 -0.70 -16.52 14.08
C ILE A 59 -1.76 -16.05 13.08
N TYR A 60 -1.62 -14.83 12.58
CA TYR A 60 -2.51 -14.30 11.54
C TYR A 60 -1.79 -14.25 10.20
N SER A 61 -2.37 -14.89 9.17
CA SER A 61 -1.98 -14.76 7.77
C SER A 61 -2.85 -13.72 7.06
N HIS A 62 -2.25 -12.96 6.13
CA HIS A 62 -2.98 -12.05 5.25
C HIS A 62 -4.10 -12.77 4.47
N ASP A 63 -3.82 -13.97 3.96
CA ASP A 63 -4.73 -14.71 3.10
C ASP A 63 -5.97 -15.22 3.86
N ASP A 64 -5.80 -15.62 5.13
CA ASP A 64 -6.87 -16.18 5.96
C ASP A 64 -7.91 -15.11 6.39
N ILE A 65 -7.45 -13.88 6.65
CA ILE A 65 -8.33 -12.77 7.03
C ILE A 65 -9.08 -12.24 5.81
N ILE A 66 -8.42 -12.17 4.65
CA ILE A 66 -9.04 -11.83 3.38
C ILE A 66 -10.16 -12.83 3.05
N TRP A 67 -9.90 -14.14 3.21
CA TRP A 67 -10.92 -15.17 2.99
C TRP A 67 -12.15 -14.95 3.90
N LYS A 68 -11.92 -14.67 5.20
CA LYS A 68 -13.01 -14.35 6.14
C LYS A 68 -13.75 -13.06 5.77
N SER A 69 -13.06 -12.02 5.29
CA SER A 69 -13.70 -10.76 4.88
C SER A 69 -14.51 -10.94 3.60
N PHE A 70 -14.06 -11.76 2.65
CA PHE A 70 -14.83 -12.10 1.44
C PHE A 70 -16.09 -12.89 1.76
N ILE A 71 -16.07 -13.79 2.76
CA ILE A 71 -17.28 -14.47 3.24
C ILE A 71 -18.24 -13.45 3.86
N CYS A 72 -17.77 -12.59 4.77
CA CYS A 72 -18.62 -11.54 5.37
C CYS A 72 -19.18 -10.57 4.33
N ASP A 73 -18.38 -10.13 3.35
CA ASP A 73 -18.84 -9.24 2.27
C ASP A 73 -19.80 -9.97 1.32
N GLY A 74 -19.59 -11.26 1.06
CA GLY A 74 -20.50 -12.11 0.28
C GLY A 74 -21.87 -12.28 0.96
N GLU A 75 -21.87 -12.50 2.27
CA GLU A 75 -23.07 -12.56 3.10
C GLU A 75 -23.77 -11.20 3.18
N ILE A 76 -23.03 -10.09 3.31
CA ILE A 76 -23.57 -8.73 3.28
C ILE A 76 -24.15 -8.38 1.89
N ARG A 77 -23.53 -8.84 0.80
CA ARG A 77 -24.03 -8.64 -0.57
C ARG A 77 -25.29 -9.45 -0.83
N SER A 78 -25.34 -10.69 -0.34
CA SER A 78 -26.53 -11.54 -0.33
C SER A 78 -27.67 -10.87 0.46
N PHE A 79 -27.36 -10.32 1.64
CA PHE A 79 -28.33 -9.63 2.50
C PHE A 79 -28.84 -8.31 1.89
N LYS A 80 -27.95 -7.50 1.29
CA LYS A 80 -28.32 -6.26 0.58
C LYS A 80 -29.14 -6.52 -0.68
N ASN A 81 -28.87 -7.61 -1.39
CA ASN A 81 -29.67 -8.01 -2.56
C ASN A 81 -31.07 -8.48 -2.13
N LYS A 82 -31.19 -9.15 -0.98
CA LYS A 82 -32.48 -9.55 -0.38
C LYS A 82 -33.33 -8.34 0.03
N ILE A 83 -32.70 -7.29 0.57
CA ILE A 83 -33.37 -6.01 0.91
C ILE A 83 -33.78 -5.22 -0.35
N LYS A 84 -32.93 -5.19 -1.39
CA LYS A 84 -33.26 -4.50 -2.66
C LYS A 84 -34.38 -5.19 -3.45
N SER A 85 -34.55 -6.51 -3.32
CA SER A 85 -35.70 -7.22 -3.92
C SER A 85 -37.02 -7.02 -3.19
N GLN A 86 -37.01 -6.50 -1.95
CA GLN A 86 -38.23 -6.24 -1.16
C GLN A 86 -38.68 -4.77 -1.17
N ALA A 87 -37.85 -3.84 -1.65
CA ALA A 87 -38.17 -2.40 -1.67
C ALA A 87 -38.71 -1.86 -3.01
N ARG A 88 -38.99 -2.72 -4.00
CA ARG A 88 -39.70 -2.34 -5.23
C ARG A 88 -41.16 -2.77 -5.12
N ASN A 89 -41.93 -2.03 -4.34
CA ASN A 89 -43.40 -1.90 -4.44
C ASN A 89 -43.90 -0.98 -3.32
N THR A 90 -43.76 0.33 -3.48
CA THR A 90 -44.69 1.33 -2.94
C THR A 90 -44.36 2.69 -3.54
N SER A 91 -45.31 3.22 -4.32
CA SER A 91 -45.35 4.59 -4.79
C SER A 91 -45.90 5.50 -3.69
N PHE A 92 -45.22 6.60 -3.38
CA PHE A 92 -45.89 7.78 -2.83
C PHE A 92 -45.09 9.07 -3.09
N CYS A 93 -45.75 10.05 -3.70
CA CYS A 93 -45.30 11.42 -3.87
C CYS A 93 -45.33 12.17 -2.55
N GLU A 94 -44.39 13.10 -2.32
CA GLU A 94 -44.74 14.38 -1.70
C GLU A 94 -43.71 15.48 -1.99
N LYS A 95 -44.25 16.70 -2.11
CA LYS A 95 -43.63 17.94 -2.58
C LYS A 95 -43.00 18.74 -1.43
N GLN A 96 -41.97 19.51 -1.81
CA GLN A 96 -41.55 20.84 -1.29
C GLN A 96 -41.20 21.01 0.20
N ASN A 97 -40.00 21.55 0.48
CA ASN A 97 -39.83 22.99 0.73
C ASN A 97 -38.39 23.43 1.01
N HIS A 98 -38.09 24.62 0.53
CA HIS A 98 -36.92 25.44 0.86
C HIS A 98 -36.91 25.84 2.34
N ASN A 99 -35.71 25.95 2.93
CA ASN A 99 -35.40 27.04 3.84
C ASN A 99 -33.89 27.35 3.87
N LYS A 100 -33.57 28.64 3.67
CA LYS A 100 -32.25 29.27 3.86
C LYS A 100 -32.08 29.65 5.34
N SER A 101 -30.89 29.48 5.89
CA SER A 101 -30.36 30.42 6.90
C SER A 101 -28.82 30.34 7.05
N ASN A 102 -28.21 31.49 6.78
CA ASN A 102 -27.08 32.17 7.44
C ASN A 102 -25.73 31.47 7.69
N GLN A 103 -24.79 31.85 6.81
CA GLN A 103 -23.50 32.50 7.10
C GLN A 103 -22.94 32.42 8.53
N LYS A 104 -21.76 31.78 8.64
CA LYS A 104 -20.69 32.18 9.58
C LYS A 104 -19.36 32.21 8.83
N GLN A 105 -18.74 33.38 8.88
CA GLN A 105 -17.40 33.69 8.35
C GLN A 105 -16.36 32.66 8.80
N ARG A 106 -15.50 32.24 7.85
CA ARG A 106 -14.22 31.61 8.16
C ARG A 106 -13.09 32.34 7.45
N LYS A 107 -12.06 32.62 8.24
CA LYS A 107 -10.83 33.35 7.92
C LYS A 107 -10.00 32.63 6.85
N PHE A 108 -9.39 33.46 6.01
CA PHE A 108 -8.38 33.23 4.98
C PHE A 108 -7.20 32.35 5.43
N SER A 109 -6.73 31.46 4.55
CA SER A 109 -5.39 30.85 4.62
C SER A 109 -4.87 30.46 3.22
N GLU A 110 -3.76 31.07 2.81
CA GLU A 110 -2.69 30.77 1.82
C GLU A 110 -2.92 30.00 0.50
N GLN A 111 -4.03 29.28 0.31
CA GLN A 111 -4.27 28.41 -0.85
C GLN A 111 -4.81 29.16 -2.08
N ASP A 112 -5.39 30.35 -1.87
CA ASP A 112 -5.92 31.21 -2.95
C ASP A 112 -4.80 31.90 -3.75
N SER A 113 -3.59 32.02 -3.17
CA SER A 113 -2.44 32.68 -3.81
C SER A 113 -1.87 31.93 -5.02
N ILE A 114 -2.14 30.63 -5.13
CA ILE A 114 -1.74 29.80 -6.28
C ILE A 114 -2.79 29.88 -7.39
N TYR A 115 -4.07 30.03 -7.02
CA TYR A 115 -5.18 30.17 -7.95
C TYR A 115 -5.11 31.52 -8.70
N ASP A 116 -4.79 32.60 -7.98
CA ASP A 116 -4.64 33.95 -8.55
C ASP A 116 -3.44 34.06 -9.52
N LYS A 117 -2.36 33.29 -9.29
CA LYS A 117 -1.21 33.23 -10.21
C LYS A 117 -1.50 32.48 -11.51
N PHE A 118 -2.45 31.54 -11.49
CA PHE A 118 -2.87 30.82 -12.70
C PHE A 118 -3.74 31.69 -13.62
N ASP A 119 -4.66 32.49 -13.05
CA ASP A 119 -5.49 33.41 -13.85
C ASP A 119 -4.71 34.63 -14.38
N GLN A 120 -3.72 35.14 -13.64
CA GLN A 120 -2.86 36.23 -14.12
C GLN A 120 -1.99 35.81 -15.32
N ASN A 121 -1.51 34.56 -15.33
CA ASN A 121 -0.79 34.03 -16.50
C ASN A 121 -1.71 33.84 -17.71
N LYS A 122 -2.98 33.44 -17.50
CA LYS A 122 -3.97 33.29 -18.58
C LYS A 122 -4.30 34.63 -19.27
N ALA A 123 -4.28 35.73 -18.53
CA ALA A 123 -4.48 37.08 -19.07
C ALA A 123 -3.24 37.62 -19.82
N SER A 124 -2.03 37.31 -19.35
CA SER A 124 -0.80 37.78 -20.00
C SER A 124 -0.56 37.14 -21.38
N TYR A 125 -1.03 35.92 -21.61
CA TYR A 125 -0.94 35.26 -22.93
C TYR A 125 -2.06 35.69 -23.90
N ARG A 126 -3.18 36.22 -23.40
CA ARG A 126 -4.26 36.75 -24.25
C ARG A 126 -3.97 38.15 -24.80
N ASN A 127 -3.21 38.96 -24.06
CA ASN A 127 -2.92 40.35 -24.44
C ASN A 127 -1.76 40.54 -25.43
N SER A 128 -1.13 39.45 -25.90
CA SER A 128 -0.06 39.51 -26.92
C SER A 128 -0.50 39.09 -28.32
N ILE A 129 -1.80 38.86 -28.54
CA ILE A 129 -2.37 38.61 -29.87
C ILE A 129 -3.49 39.63 -30.06
N ASP A 130 -3.12 40.83 -30.47
CA ASP A 130 -3.97 41.72 -31.26
C ASP A 130 -3.09 42.89 -31.72
N LEU A 131 -2.71 42.86 -33.00
CA LEU A 131 -2.56 44.00 -33.93
C LEU A 131 -1.75 43.56 -35.16
N HIS A 132 -2.49 43.23 -36.23
CA HIS A 132 -2.21 43.41 -37.67
C HIS A 132 -2.62 42.21 -38.55
N ASP A 133 -3.85 42.34 -39.06
CA ASP A 133 -4.27 42.33 -40.48
C ASP A 133 -3.82 41.22 -41.45
N ASP A 134 -4.85 40.64 -42.08
CA ASP A 134 -4.91 39.85 -43.32
C ASP A 134 -3.91 38.70 -43.56
N THR A 135 -4.34 37.48 -43.20
CA THR A 135 -4.34 36.31 -44.11
C THR A 135 -5.19 35.18 -43.50
N ARG A 136 -6.26 34.79 -44.18
CA ARG A 136 -6.97 33.52 -43.94
C ARG A 136 -6.04 32.35 -44.28
N THR A 137 -5.23 31.94 -43.32
CA THR A 137 -4.57 30.63 -43.32
C THR A 137 -5.25 29.80 -42.25
N SER A 138 -5.77 28.64 -42.64
CA SER A 138 -6.55 27.70 -41.85
C SER A 138 -5.95 27.40 -40.47
N ILE A 139 -6.74 27.58 -39.41
CA ILE A 139 -6.45 27.34 -37.98
C ILE A 139 -6.27 25.83 -37.64
N THR A 140 -6.07 24.96 -38.62
CA THR A 140 -6.04 23.49 -38.40
C THR A 140 -4.63 22.89 -38.24
N ASP A 141 -3.55 23.64 -38.45
CA ASP A 141 -2.22 23.02 -38.64
C ASP A 141 -1.31 23.02 -37.38
N TYR A 142 -1.55 23.87 -36.37
CA TYR A 142 -0.68 23.94 -35.19
C TYR A 142 -0.95 22.86 -34.13
N GLY A 143 -2.17 22.33 -34.06
CA GLY A 143 -2.56 21.36 -33.03
C GLY A 143 -2.02 19.94 -33.25
N GLU A 144 -1.71 19.57 -34.50
CA GLU A 144 -1.21 18.24 -34.85
C GLU A 144 0.31 18.09 -34.58
N SER A 145 1.04 19.20 -34.44
CA SER A 145 2.48 19.18 -34.17
C SER A 145 2.87 18.83 -32.71
N VAL A 146 1.95 19.00 -31.76
CA VAL A 146 2.23 18.86 -30.32
C VAL A 146 2.09 17.42 -29.84
N LEU A 147 1.14 16.67 -30.42
CA LEU A 147 0.79 15.33 -29.99
C LEU A 147 0.69 14.37 -31.18
N GLU A 148 1.41 13.26 -31.09
CA GLU A 148 1.32 12.14 -32.02
C GLU A 148 0.85 10.87 -31.30
N GLU A 149 0.13 9.98 -31.99
CA GLU A 149 -0.18 8.63 -31.49
C GLU A 149 0.59 7.59 -32.32
N ILE A 150 1.30 6.67 -31.66
CA ILE A 150 2.07 5.61 -32.31
C ILE A 150 1.72 4.23 -31.74
N ASP A 151 1.82 3.20 -32.58
CA ASP A 151 1.72 1.79 -32.16
C ASP A 151 3.06 1.30 -31.62
N GLU A 152 3.32 1.57 -30.34
CA GLU A 152 4.55 1.16 -29.67
C GLU A 152 4.29 0.95 -28.18
N ASN A 153 5.14 0.16 -27.52
CA ASN A 153 5.24 0.11 -26.08
C ASN A 153 6.02 1.34 -25.60
N ILE A 154 5.43 2.14 -24.69
CA ILE A 154 6.07 3.33 -24.12
C ILE A 154 7.48 3.07 -23.55
N PHE A 155 7.77 1.87 -23.04
CA PHE A 155 9.08 1.54 -22.48
C PHE A 155 10.15 1.25 -23.54
N ASN A 156 9.77 1.14 -24.82
CA ASN A 156 10.70 1.02 -25.95
C ASN A 156 11.14 2.38 -26.51
N LEU A 157 10.49 3.48 -26.09
CA LEU A 157 10.92 4.83 -26.45
C LEU A 157 12.37 5.06 -26.00
N SER A 158 13.10 5.89 -26.76
CA SER A 158 14.48 6.22 -26.45
C SER A 158 14.58 6.91 -25.07
N LYS A 159 15.77 6.85 -24.45
CA LYS A 159 16.00 7.45 -23.13
C LYS A 159 15.90 8.97 -23.11
N GLU A 160 15.83 9.63 -24.27
CA GLU A 160 15.55 11.07 -24.38
C GLU A 160 14.12 11.42 -23.95
N TYR A 161 13.20 10.45 -24.05
CA TYR A 161 11.82 10.62 -23.59
C TYR A 161 11.74 10.52 -22.09
N SER A 162 11.08 11.48 -21.46
CA SER A 162 10.52 11.30 -20.12
C SER A 162 9.21 10.53 -20.25
N LEU A 163 8.96 9.57 -19.36
CA LEU A 163 7.75 8.74 -19.42
C LEU A 163 6.79 9.17 -18.31
N ALA A 164 5.48 9.19 -18.58
CA ALA A 164 4.50 9.47 -17.53
C ALA A 164 3.32 8.50 -17.55
N HIS A 165 2.72 8.29 -16.37
CA HIS A 165 1.45 7.60 -16.23
C HIS A 165 0.67 8.10 -15.01
N CYS A 166 -0.63 7.78 -14.96
CA CYS A 166 -1.47 8.13 -13.81
C CYS A 166 -1.33 7.13 -12.66
N VAL A 167 -1.38 7.65 -11.44
CA VAL A 167 -1.43 6.90 -10.18
C VAL A 167 -2.39 7.53 -9.19
N ALA A 168 -2.60 6.82 -8.08
CA ALA A 168 -3.30 7.32 -6.91
C ALA A 168 -2.32 7.74 -5.80
N GLU A 169 -2.77 8.55 -4.84
CA GLU A 169 -1.98 8.94 -3.66
C GLU A 169 -1.51 7.74 -2.83
N ASP A 170 -2.22 6.61 -2.89
CA ASP A 170 -1.87 5.38 -2.18
C ASP A 170 -0.78 4.54 -2.89
N LEU A 171 -0.26 4.98 -4.04
CA LEU A 171 0.92 4.45 -4.76
C LEU A 171 0.98 2.92 -4.91
N ARG A 172 -0.16 2.22 -4.87
CA ARG A 172 -0.19 0.75 -4.91
C ARG A 172 0.42 0.19 -6.19
N MET A 173 0.04 0.83 -7.30
CA MET A 173 0.49 0.52 -8.67
C MET A 173 0.42 -0.98 -9.00
N GLY A 174 -0.73 -1.61 -8.69
CA GLY A 174 -0.91 -3.06 -8.81
C GLY A 174 -1.69 -3.55 -10.03
N ALA A 175 -2.07 -2.66 -10.94
CA ALA A 175 -2.76 -3.05 -12.18
C ALA A 175 -2.36 -2.16 -13.36
N GLY A 176 -2.51 -2.69 -14.57
CA GLY A 176 -2.18 -2.02 -15.82
C GLY A 176 -0.70 -1.62 -15.90
N ILE A 177 -0.43 -0.59 -16.68
CA ILE A 177 0.94 -0.12 -16.95
C ILE A 177 1.69 0.34 -15.69
N ALA A 178 0.97 0.69 -14.62
CA ALA A 178 1.57 1.09 -13.35
C ALA A 178 2.43 -0.02 -12.73
N VAL A 179 2.07 -1.29 -12.96
CA VAL A 179 2.88 -2.45 -12.54
C VAL A 179 4.23 -2.44 -13.24
N ASP A 180 4.24 -2.11 -14.53
CA ASP A 180 5.45 -2.08 -15.34
C ASP A 180 6.33 -0.89 -14.96
N PHE A 181 5.76 0.29 -14.73
CA PHE A 181 6.50 1.44 -14.17
C PHE A 181 7.15 1.08 -12.83
N LYS A 182 6.40 0.47 -11.91
CA LYS A 182 6.91 0.00 -10.62
C LYS A 182 8.04 -1.01 -10.77
N ARG A 183 7.96 -1.93 -11.74
CA ARG A 183 9.00 -2.94 -11.99
C ARG A 183 10.26 -2.35 -12.64
N ILE A 184 10.08 -1.51 -13.66
CA ILE A 184 11.17 -0.94 -14.47
C ILE A 184 11.89 0.18 -13.71
N PHE A 185 11.13 1.15 -13.19
CA PHE A 185 11.69 2.31 -12.49
C PHE A 185 11.87 2.05 -11.00
N GLY A 186 10.98 1.31 -10.35
CA GLY A 186 10.94 1.23 -8.88
C GLY A 186 10.65 2.61 -8.29
N GLY A 187 11.31 2.96 -7.20
CA GLY A 187 11.23 4.30 -6.61
C GLY A 187 9.98 4.52 -5.77
N VAL A 188 9.30 3.46 -5.33
CA VAL A 188 8.11 3.57 -4.48
C VAL A 188 8.45 4.33 -3.20
N GLY A 189 9.58 4.03 -2.56
CA GLY A 189 10.02 4.73 -1.36
C GLY A 189 10.29 6.21 -1.64
N THR A 190 10.95 6.51 -2.77
CA THR A 190 11.18 7.87 -3.24
C THR A 190 9.89 8.64 -3.50
N LEU A 191 8.84 7.99 -4.00
CA LEU A 191 7.53 8.60 -4.22
C LEU A 191 6.76 8.85 -2.90
N VAL A 192 6.87 7.94 -1.93
CA VAL A 192 6.26 8.13 -0.60
C VAL A 192 6.90 9.32 0.13
N ASP A 193 8.23 9.46 0.06
CA ASP A 193 8.96 10.58 0.66
C ASP A 193 8.56 11.94 0.07
N GLN A 194 8.06 11.97 -1.18
CA GLN A 194 7.56 13.19 -1.84
C GLN A 194 6.19 13.66 -1.33
N LYS A 195 5.50 12.88 -0.47
CA LYS A 195 4.23 13.25 0.19
C LYS A 195 3.14 13.73 -0.77
N LEU A 196 3.06 13.08 -1.94
CA LEU A 196 2.23 13.49 -3.07
C LEU A 196 0.73 13.56 -2.71
N LYS A 197 0.05 14.51 -3.34
CA LYS A 197 -1.41 14.73 -3.31
C LYS A 197 -1.99 14.76 -4.71
N ILE A 198 -3.31 14.61 -4.83
CA ILE A 198 -4.02 14.83 -6.10
C ILE A 198 -3.60 16.17 -6.71
N GLY A 199 -3.27 16.15 -8.00
CA GLY A 199 -2.74 17.29 -8.73
C GLY A 199 -1.21 17.36 -8.74
N ASN A 200 -0.51 16.67 -7.84
CA ASN A 200 0.95 16.60 -7.87
C ASN A 200 1.45 15.55 -8.88
N VAL A 201 2.73 15.66 -9.21
CA VAL A 201 3.44 14.72 -10.07
C VAL A 201 4.69 14.25 -9.33
N GLY A 202 4.74 12.95 -9.04
CA GLY A 202 5.91 12.32 -8.47
C GLY A 202 7.00 12.11 -9.51
N ILE A 203 8.26 12.19 -9.09
CA ILE A 203 9.42 12.03 -9.97
C ILE A 203 10.29 10.87 -9.49
N VAL A 204 10.61 9.94 -10.38
CA VAL A 204 11.70 8.96 -10.20
C VAL A 204 12.63 9.08 -11.40
N LYS A 205 13.93 9.24 -11.16
CA LYS A 205 14.95 9.22 -12.21
C LYS A 205 15.73 7.91 -12.11
N ARG A 206 15.79 7.14 -13.20
CA ARG A 206 16.55 5.88 -13.27
C ARG A 206 17.13 5.69 -14.66
N ASN A 207 18.37 5.22 -14.74
CA ASN A 207 19.09 5.01 -16.01
C ASN A 207 19.08 6.25 -16.92
N ASP A 208 19.21 7.43 -16.30
CA ASP A 208 19.13 8.76 -16.92
C ASP A 208 17.80 9.15 -17.57
N GLN A 209 16.74 8.37 -17.33
CA GLN A 209 15.40 8.65 -17.80
C GLN A 209 14.48 9.09 -16.65
N TYR A 210 13.63 10.08 -16.89
CA TYR A 210 12.61 10.50 -15.95
C TYR A 210 11.34 9.66 -16.09
N ALA A 211 10.79 9.22 -14.97
CA ALA A 211 9.44 8.67 -14.85
C ALA A 211 8.59 9.58 -13.97
N PHE A 212 7.47 10.04 -14.51
CA PHE A 212 6.51 10.91 -13.87
C PHE A 212 5.24 10.16 -13.46
N TYR A 213 4.85 10.34 -12.21
CA TYR A 213 3.73 9.66 -11.58
C TYR A 213 2.63 10.69 -11.29
N ILE A 214 1.71 10.85 -12.24
CA ILE A 214 0.67 11.88 -12.22
C ILE A 214 -0.42 11.47 -11.24
N VAL A 215 -0.55 12.17 -10.11
CA VAL A 215 -1.52 11.79 -9.07
C VAL A 215 -2.89 12.38 -9.39
N THR A 216 -3.78 11.55 -9.93
CA THR A 216 -5.09 12.00 -10.42
C THR A 216 -6.25 11.63 -9.49
N LYS A 217 -6.00 10.76 -8.50
CA LYS A 217 -7.03 10.25 -7.59
C LYS A 217 -6.48 9.90 -6.21
N LYS A 218 -7.38 9.82 -5.22
CA LYS A 218 -7.00 9.57 -3.82
C LYS A 218 -6.63 8.11 -3.55
N TYR A 219 -7.41 7.19 -4.10
CA TYR A 219 -7.26 5.75 -3.87
C TYR A 219 -7.21 5.01 -5.20
N SER A 220 -6.47 3.91 -5.27
CA SER A 220 -6.35 3.10 -6.47
C SER A 220 -7.69 2.54 -6.97
N SER A 221 -8.65 2.30 -6.06
CA SER A 221 -10.03 1.88 -6.38
C SER A 221 -10.96 3.01 -6.81
N GLY A 222 -10.53 4.26 -6.63
CA GLY A 222 -11.27 5.44 -7.07
C GLY A 222 -11.11 5.69 -8.56
N LYS A 223 -11.81 6.73 -9.03
CA LYS A 223 -11.72 7.26 -10.40
C LYS A 223 -11.24 8.72 -10.35
N PRO A 224 -10.40 9.15 -11.30
CA PRO A 224 -10.07 10.57 -11.45
C PRO A 224 -11.26 11.35 -12.03
N THR A 225 -11.16 12.67 -12.04
CA THR A 225 -12.10 13.56 -12.73
C THR A 225 -11.33 14.41 -13.74
N MET A 226 -12.02 15.01 -14.71
CA MET A 226 -11.39 15.94 -15.66
C MET A 226 -10.65 17.08 -14.94
N LYS A 227 -11.21 17.61 -13.84
CA LYS A 227 -10.59 18.67 -13.03
C LYS A 227 -9.28 18.21 -12.35
N THR A 228 -9.26 16.99 -11.79
CA THR A 228 -8.03 16.48 -11.17
C THR A 228 -6.97 16.15 -12.21
N MET A 229 -7.38 15.70 -13.41
CA MET A 229 -6.49 15.50 -14.55
C MET A 229 -5.88 16.81 -15.04
N GLU A 230 -6.68 17.84 -15.28
CA GLU A 230 -6.24 19.16 -15.73
C GLU A 230 -5.18 19.75 -14.79
N THR A 231 -5.46 19.73 -13.49
CA THR A 231 -4.53 20.21 -12.46
C THR A 231 -3.20 19.44 -12.50
N ALA A 232 -3.27 18.12 -12.68
CA ALA A 232 -2.10 17.26 -12.67
C ALA A 232 -1.26 17.37 -13.96
N LEU A 233 -1.90 17.55 -15.12
CA LEU A 233 -1.23 17.83 -16.40
C LEU A 233 -0.54 19.20 -16.39
N GLY A 234 -1.18 20.22 -15.83
CA GLY A 234 -0.55 21.53 -15.63
C GLY A 234 0.69 21.44 -14.72
N SER A 235 0.63 20.60 -13.68
CA SER A 235 1.80 20.33 -12.82
C SER A 235 2.90 19.57 -13.57
N LEU A 236 2.55 18.60 -14.42
CA LEU A 236 3.51 17.87 -15.26
C LEU A 236 4.24 18.82 -16.21
N LEU A 237 3.51 19.69 -16.90
CA LEU A 237 4.07 20.72 -17.78
C LEU A 237 5.11 21.58 -17.06
N ASN A 238 4.77 22.08 -15.87
CA ASN A 238 5.65 22.92 -15.08
C ASN A 238 6.93 22.19 -14.64
N ILE A 239 6.82 20.92 -14.25
CA ILE A 239 7.98 20.10 -13.89
C ILE A 239 8.86 19.85 -15.12
N MET A 240 8.28 19.49 -16.26
CA MET A 240 9.04 19.26 -17.49
C MET A 240 9.81 20.51 -17.91
N LYS A 241 9.16 21.68 -17.90
CA LYS A 241 9.81 22.98 -18.16
C LYS A 241 10.95 23.26 -17.18
N LYS A 242 10.70 23.08 -15.88
CA LYS A 242 11.72 23.27 -14.83
C LYS A 242 12.97 22.40 -15.04
N HIS A 243 12.80 21.20 -15.57
CA HIS A 243 13.88 20.25 -15.85
C HIS A 243 14.44 20.36 -17.29
N ASN A 244 13.99 21.33 -18.09
CA ASN A 244 14.36 21.52 -19.50
C ASN A 244 14.14 20.26 -20.36
N LEU A 245 13.03 19.57 -20.13
CA LEU A 245 12.66 18.34 -20.85
C LEU A 245 11.69 18.68 -21.97
N THR A 246 11.89 18.12 -23.16
CA THR A 246 11.13 18.46 -24.38
C THR A 246 10.40 17.29 -25.03
N LYS A 247 10.64 16.05 -24.58
CA LYS A 247 10.00 14.84 -25.13
C LYS A 247 9.28 14.07 -24.01
N LEU A 248 7.98 13.88 -24.17
CA LEU A 248 7.12 13.16 -23.23
C LEU A 248 6.50 11.94 -23.91
N GLY A 249 6.74 10.75 -23.36
CA GLY A 249 6.01 9.54 -23.71
C GLY A 249 4.89 9.29 -22.69
N ILE A 250 3.68 8.97 -23.15
CA ILE A 250 2.55 8.58 -22.29
C ILE A 250 1.75 7.43 -22.91
N PRO A 251 1.09 6.57 -22.12
CA PRO A 251 0.01 5.74 -22.64
C PRO A 251 -1.27 6.59 -22.83
N LYS A 252 -2.39 5.95 -23.20
CA LYS A 252 -3.73 6.55 -23.09
C LYS A 252 -4.14 6.76 -21.62
N ILE A 253 -3.56 7.77 -20.99
CA ILE A 253 -3.74 8.11 -19.58
C ILE A 253 -5.20 8.44 -19.27
N GLY A 254 -5.69 8.02 -18.09
CA GLY A 254 -7.05 8.33 -17.63
C GLY A 254 -8.20 7.51 -18.27
N CYS A 255 -7.97 6.74 -19.34
CA CYS A 255 -9.08 6.16 -20.12
C CYS A 255 -9.43 4.70 -19.84
N GLY A 256 -8.45 3.88 -19.44
CA GLY A 256 -8.65 2.45 -19.17
C GLY A 256 -9.41 2.20 -17.85
N LEU A 257 -8.70 1.73 -16.83
CA LEU A 257 -9.28 1.52 -15.49
C LEU A 257 -9.77 2.81 -14.80
N ASP A 258 -9.55 3.97 -15.40
CA ASP A 258 -9.90 5.28 -14.88
C ASP A 258 -11.17 5.87 -15.54
N ASN A 259 -11.66 5.29 -16.65
CA ASN A 259 -12.94 5.59 -17.30
C ASN A 259 -13.17 7.05 -17.75
N LEU A 260 -12.13 7.86 -17.98
CA LEU A 260 -12.28 9.15 -18.67
C LEU A 260 -12.31 8.93 -20.19
N ASP A 261 -12.96 9.83 -20.93
CA ASP A 261 -13.02 9.75 -22.38
C ASP A 261 -11.69 10.19 -23.03
N TRP A 262 -11.17 9.42 -23.99
CA TRP A 262 -9.88 9.75 -24.62
C TRP A 262 -9.94 11.02 -25.47
N SER A 263 -11.07 11.34 -26.11
CA SER A 263 -11.22 12.56 -26.89
C SER A 263 -11.09 13.80 -26.01
N ASP A 264 -11.73 13.77 -24.84
CA ASP A 264 -11.65 14.86 -23.86
C ASP A 264 -10.23 15.00 -23.29
N ILE A 265 -9.59 13.88 -22.96
CA ILE A 265 -8.22 13.86 -22.42
C ILE A 265 -7.21 14.32 -23.47
N ARG A 266 -7.33 13.84 -24.71
CA ARG A 266 -6.48 14.24 -25.83
C ARG A 266 -6.57 15.74 -26.06
N SER A 267 -7.77 16.31 -26.08
CA SER A 267 -7.98 17.76 -26.22
C SER A 267 -7.31 18.51 -25.07
N LEU A 268 -7.49 18.06 -23.83
CA LEU A 268 -6.86 18.65 -22.65
C LEU A 268 -5.33 18.61 -22.69
N ILE A 269 -4.73 17.52 -23.19
CA ILE A 269 -3.28 17.41 -23.37
C ILE A 269 -2.78 18.40 -24.41
N ILE A 270 -3.45 18.48 -25.57
CA ILE A 270 -3.11 19.44 -26.63
C ILE A 270 -3.18 20.87 -26.07
N ASP A 271 -4.28 21.23 -25.40
CA ASP A 271 -4.45 22.56 -24.80
C ASP A 271 -3.36 22.88 -23.77
N THR A 272 -2.99 21.89 -22.95
CA THR A 272 -1.98 22.08 -21.89
C THR A 272 -0.57 22.25 -22.46
N PHE A 273 -0.20 21.46 -23.47
CA PHE A 273 1.18 21.42 -23.98
C PHE A 273 1.42 22.29 -25.23
N SER A 274 0.37 22.86 -25.83
CA SER A 274 0.50 23.77 -26.96
C SER A 274 1.39 24.98 -26.65
N GLY A 275 2.28 25.33 -27.58
CA GLY A 275 3.23 26.44 -27.42
C GLY A 275 4.31 26.23 -26.34
N SER A 276 4.38 25.04 -25.71
CA SER A 276 5.35 24.78 -24.64
C SER A 276 6.74 24.35 -25.10
N GLY A 277 6.87 23.94 -26.37
CA GLY A 277 8.09 23.30 -26.90
C GLY A 277 8.28 21.85 -26.45
N ILE A 278 7.29 21.25 -25.77
CA ILE A 278 7.28 19.84 -25.38
C ILE A 278 6.43 19.06 -26.37
N HIS A 279 7.03 18.06 -26.99
CA HIS A 279 6.36 17.12 -27.87
C HIS A 279 5.88 15.89 -27.07
N VAL A 280 4.62 15.51 -27.28
CA VAL A 280 3.94 14.42 -26.57
C VAL A 280 3.68 13.26 -27.52
N THR A 281 4.27 12.11 -27.24
CA THR A 281 4.06 10.87 -27.98
C THR A 281 3.17 9.94 -27.15
N VAL A 282 1.97 9.64 -27.66
CA VAL A 282 1.04 8.69 -27.05
C VAL A 282 1.28 7.30 -27.63
N CYS A 283 1.65 6.36 -26.77
CA CYS A 283 1.93 4.98 -27.12
C CYS A 283 0.68 4.10 -26.95
N VAL A 284 0.25 3.45 -28.03
CA VAL A 284 -0.95 2.61 -28.11
C VAL A 284 -0.58 1.23 -28.65
N PRO A 285 -0.02 0.34 -27.82
CA PRO A 285 0.48 -0.94 -28.29
C PRO A 285 -0.68 -1.84 -28.79
N SER A 286 -0.68 -2.19 -30.08
CA SER A 286 -1.63 -3.12 -30.70
C SER A 286 -1.37 -4.57 -30.29
N LYS A 287 -0.14 -4.88 -29.88
CA LYS A 287 0.24 -6.18 -29.32
C LYS A 287 0.14 -6.11 -27.81
N LEU A 288 -0.60 -7.05 -27.21
CA LEU A 288 -0.62 -7.23 -25.77
C LEU A 288 0.83 -7.40 -25.30
N LEU A 289 1.21 -6.63 -24.28
CA LEU A 289 2.44 -6.91 -23.54
C LEU A 289 2.36 -8.37 -23.10
N ASP A 290 3.37 -9.17 -23.45
CA ASP A 290 3.45 -10.55 -22.97
C ASP A 290 3.16 -10.55 -21.48
N ASN A 291 2.20 -11.39 -21.05
CA ASN A 291 1.79 -11.52 -19.66
C ASN A 291 3.00 -11.88 -18.81
N MET A 292 3.71 -10.87 -18.33
CA MET A 292 4.83 -11.05 -17.43
C MET A 292 4.26 -11.68 -16.18
N ARG A 293 4.75 -12.88 -15.85
CA ARG A 293 4.29 -13.64 -14.67
C ARG A 293 4.25 -12.69 -13.47
N ALA A 294 3.15 -12.75 -12.74
CA ALA A 294 3.02 -12.03 -11.49
C ALA A 294 4.27 -12.32 -10.64
N PRO A 295 4.99 -11.29 -10.15
CA PRO A 295 6.15 -11.52 -9.31
C PRO A 295 5.74 -12.37 -8.11
N PRO A 296 6.59 -13.29 -7.63
CA PRO A 296 6.28 -14.09 -6.46
C PRO A 296 5.96 -13.17 -5.28
N SER A 297 4.82 -13.41 -4.64
CA SER A 297 4.34 -12.53 -3.59
C SER A 297 5.06 -12.79 -2.27
N LEU A 298 5.59 -11.72 -1.68
CA LEU A 298 6.03 -11.72 -0.28
C LEU A 298 4.81 -11.99 0.61
N LYS A 299 4.85 -13.09 1.36
CA LYS A 299 3.86 -13.37 2.39
C LYS A 299 4.17 -12.55 3.63
N VAL A 300 3.14 -12.02 4.27
CA VAL A 300 3.29 -11.18 5.46
C VAL A 300 2.48 -11.79 6.58
N TYR A 301 3.13 -11.97 7.73
CA TYR A 301 2.56 -12.52 8.96
C TYR A 301 2.75 -11.54 10.09
N ILE A 302 1.82 -11.54 11.04
CA ILE A 302 1.92 -10.74 12.27
C ILE A 302 2.05 -11.72 13.44
N THR A 303 3.02 -11.46 14.32
CA THR A 303 3.30 -12.29 15.49
C THR A 303 3.41 -11.45 16.78
N PRO A 304 2.90 -11.94 17.92
CA PRO A 304 3.06 -11.24 19.19
C PRO A 304 4.49 -11.36 19.74
N ASN A 305 5.31 -12.23 19.14
CA ASN A 305 6.70 -12.45 19.54
C ASN A 305 7.54 -11.19 19.32
N ASN A 306 8.50 -10.97 20.21
CA ASN A 306 9.52 -9.96 20.00
C ASN A 306 10.50 -10.39 18.91
N LEU A 307 11.22 -9.42 18.32
CA LEU A 307 12.26 -9.71 17.32
C LEU A 307 13.30 -10.72 17.79
N TRP A 308 13.76 -10.61 19.04
CA TRP A 308 14.74 -11.52 19.62
C TRP A 308 14.16 -12.89 20.00
N GLU A 309 12.86 -13.13 19.85
CA GLU A 309 12.20 -14.41 20.12
C GLU A 309 11.89 -15.21 18.84
N MET A 310 12.23 -14.65 17.67
CA MET A 310 12.00 -15.33 16.39
C MET A 310 12.80 -16.63 16.27
N GLU A 311 12.23 -17.58 15.52
CA GLU A 311 12.83 -18.88 15.25
C GLU A 311 14.15 -18.73 14.48
N ALA A 312 14.99 -19.77 14.60
CA ALA A 312 16.26 -19.84 13.91
C ALA A 312 16.10 -19.69 12.38
N GLU A 313 17.16 -19.25 11.71
CA GLU A 313 17.17 -18.95 10.26
C GLU A 313 16.30 -17.75 9.84
N THR A 314 15.83 -16.95 10.80
CA THR A 314 15.10 -15.71 10.53
C THR A 314 16.04 -14.52 10.50
N ILE A 315 16.06 -13.79 9.39
CA ILE A 315 16.83 -12.55 9.31
C ILE A 315 16.13 -11.47 10.13
N ILE A 316 16.82 -10.96 11.15
CA ILE A 316 16.33 -9.84 11.94
C ILE A 316 16.80 -8.54 11.29
N ILE A 317 15.86 -7.71 10.83
CA ILE A 317 16.15 -6.42 10.22
C ILE A 317 15.86 -5.31 11.24
N LEU A 318 16.87 -4.51 11.53
CA LEU A 318 16.81 -3.37 12.44
C LEU A 318 17.00 -2.08 11.66
N PHE A 319 16.12 -1.11 11.89
CA PHE A 319 16.25 0.23 11.32
C PHE A 319 17.05 1.11 12.27
N ILE A 320 18.13 1.70 11.77
CA ILE A 320 19.09 2.50 12.53
C ILE A 320 19.02 3.92 12.01
N ASP A 321 18.50 4.85 12.79
CA ASP A 321 18.52 6.26 12.45
C ASP A 321 19.97 6.79 12.50
N LEU A 322 20.44 7.32 11.37
CA LEU A 322 21.81 7.82 11.23
C LEU A 322 22.10 9.03 12.13
N GLU A 323 21.11 9.88 12.38
CA GLU A 323 21.24 11.07 13.22
C GLU A 323 21.32 10.65 14.69
N GLU A 324 20.52 9.66 15.10
CA GLU A 324 20.52 9.15 16.48
C GLU A 324 21.77 8.32 16.80
N VAL A 325 22.18 7.40 15.92
CA VAL A 325 23.27 6.44 16.19
C VAL A 325 24.63 7.12 16.35
N CYS A 326 24.81 8.29 15.75
CA CYS A 326 26.01 9.11 15.89
C CYS A 326 26.08 9.85 17.24
N GLY A 327 24.99 9.86 18.01
CA GLY A 327 24.93 10.49 19.32
C GLY A 327 25.85 9.85 20.36
N LYS A 328 26.36 10.66 21.29
CA LYS A 328 27.09 10.14 22.46
C LYS A 328 26.15 9.28 23.31
N ASN A 329 26.59 8.09 23.71
CA ASN A 329 25.82 7.15 24.53
C ASN A 329 24.48 6.71 23.91
N TRP A 330 24.44 6.50 22.60
CA TRP A 330 23.24 6.04 21.92
C TRP A 330 22.68 4.73 22.49
N THR A 331 21.40 4.77 22.86
CA THR A 331 20.62 3.65 23.38
C THR A 331 19.33 3.52 22.60
N ASN A 332 18.86 2.28 22.43
CA ASN A 332 17.60 2.01 21.78
C ASN A 332 17.09 0.68 22.31
N ASN A 333 15.94 0.70 22.97
CA ASN A 333 15.43 -0.45 23.70
C ASN A 333 15.24 -1.71 22.83
N ILE A 334 14.90 -1.58 21.55
CA ILE A 334 14.77 -2.75 20.67
C ILE A 334 16.16 -3.30 20.32
N ILE A 335 17.07 -2.42 19.93
CA ILE A 335 18.45 -2.77 19.56
C ILE A 335 19.19 -3.39 20.74
N ASP A 336 19.07 -2.80 21.93
CA ASP A 336 19.71 -3.28 23.15
C ASP A 336 19.21 -4.67 23.56
N LYS A 337 17.92 -4.97 23.34
CA LYS A 337 17.36 -6.30 23.58
C LYS A 337 17.77 -7.33 22.55
N VAL A 338 17.87 -6.96 21.27
CA VAL A 338 18.41 -7.86 20.25
C VAL A 338 19.89 -8.12 20.50
N ASP A 339 20.67 -7.09 20.88
CA ASP A 339 22.09 -7.20 21.21
C ASP A 339 22.35 -8.10 22.42
N ALA A 340 21.49 -8.03 23.45
CA ALA A 340 21.59 -8.91 24.62
C ALA A 340 21.52 -10.40 24.27
N LYS A 341 20.75 -10.77 23.22
CA LYS A 341 20.68 -12.14 22.71
C LYS A 341 21.73 -12.44 21.64
N TYR A 342 22.01 -11.47 20.77
CA TYR A 342 22.92 -11.59 19.64
C TYR A 342 23.94 -10.46 19.70
N PRO A 343 25.09 -10.60 20.38
CA PRO A 343 26.05 -9.50 20.54
C PRO A 343 26.58 -8.97 19.19
N PHE A 344 26.07 -7.82 18.74
CA PHE A 344 26.43 -7.18 17.46
C PHE A 344 26.68 -5.67 17.59
N LYS A 345 26.14 -5.01 18.61
CA LYS A 345 26.11 -3.54 18.75
C LYS A 345 27.51 -2.93 18.83
N GLN A 346 28.48 -3.61 19.44
CA GLN A 346 29.86 -3.12 19.46
C GLN A 346 30.45 -3.03 18.04
N ASN A 347 30.18 -4.01 17.18
CA ASN A 347 30.64 -4.00 15.79
C ASN A 347 29.85 -2.98 14.97
N LEU A 348 28.55 -2.82 15.23
CA LEU A 348 27.76 -1.73 14.67
C LEU A 348 28.37 -0.36 14.95
N LEU A 349 28.72 -0.08 16.21
CA LEU A 349 29.31 1.21 16.58
C LEU A 349 30.71 1.41 15.98
N LYS A 350 31.48 0.33 15.76
CA LYS A 350 32.75 0.42 15.01
C LYS A 350 32.48 0.76 13.55
N ASP A 351 31.51 0.11 12.91
CA ASP A 351 31.15 0.38 11.53
C ASP A 351 30.66 1.81 11.33
N VAL A 352 29.81 2.32 12.22
CA VAL A 352 29.32 3.70 12.20
C VAL A 352 30.46 4.72 12.31
N LYS A 353 31.50 4.42 13.10
CA LYS A 353 32.66 5.32 13.28
C LYS A 353 33.61 5.35 12.09
N HIS A 354 33.84 4.20 11.45
CA HIS A 354 34.90 4.05 10.46
C HIS A 354 34.41 4.00 9.02
N LYS A 355 33.12 3.67 8.79
CA LYS A 355 32.53 3.60 7.46
C LYS A 355 31.72 4.86 7.21
N LYS A 356 31.83 5.39 5.99
CA LYS A 356 30.90 6.40 5.50
C LYS A 356 29.58 5.70 5.14
N LEU A 357 28.64 5.73 6.08
CA LEU A 357 27.31 5.14 5.90
C LEU A 357 26.33 6.19 5.40
N GLU A 358 25.61 5.85 4.33
CA GLU A 358 24.58 6.70 3.73
C GLU A 358 23.18 6.08 3.93
N PRO A 359 22.10 6.89 3.87
CA PRO A 359 20.75 6.38 3.99
C PRO A 359 20.46 5.24 2.99
N GLY A 360 19.93 4.13 3.50
CA GLY A 360 19.68 2.88 2.76
C GLY A 360 20.87 1.93 2.66
N ASN A 361 22.04 2.28 3.20
CA ASN A 361 23.11 1.30 3.40
C ASN A 361 22.69 0.21 4.41
N ILE A 362 23.29 -0.97 4.29
CA ILE A 362 23.11 -2.06 5.25
C ILE A 362 24.45 -2.59 5.74
N THR A 363 24.50 -2.98 7.01
CA THR A 363 25.54 -3.82 7.60
C THR A 363 24.91 -5.13 8.08
N CYS A 364 25.63 -6.23 7.93
CA CYS A 364 25.15 -7.56 8.31
C CYS A 364 26.12 -8.15 9.34
N TYR A 365 25.57 -8.68 10.43
CA TYR A 365 26.32 -9.36 11.48
C TYR A 365 25.79 -10.77 11.62
N THR A 366 26.69 -11.75 11.63
CA THR A 366 26.34 -13.15 11.88
C THR A 366 26.77 -13.52 13.28
N VAL A 367 25.81 -13.92 14.11
CA VAL A 367 26.03 -14.29 15.51
C VAL A 367 25.25 -15.58 15.77
N ASN A 368 25.92 -16.64 16.23
CA ASN A 368 25.30 -17.95 16.47
C ASN A 368 24.51 -18.49 15.25
N ASN A 369 25.07 -18.31 14.05
CA ASN A 369 24.43 -18.64 12.76
C ASN A 369 23.18 -17.83 12.39
N GLU A 370 22.73 -16.91 13.24
CA GLU A 370 21.66 -15.96 12.92
C GLU A 370 22.21 -14.70 12.26
N VAL A 371 21.41 -14.10 11.38
CA VAL A 371 21.80 -12.90 10.62
C VAL A 371 21.02 -11.69 11.11
N ILE A 372 21.75 -10.71 11.63
CA ILE A 372 21.21 -9.40 12.01
C ILE A 372 21.60 -8.39 10.93
N VAL A 373 20.60 -7.77 10.31
CA VAL A 373 20.78 -6.73 9.31
C VAL A 373 20.44 -5.37 9.93
N CYS A 374 21.43 -4.50 10.01
CA CYS A 374 21.23 -3.11 10.40
C CYS A 374 21.11 -2.25 9.13
N MET A 375 19.92 -1.69 8.90
CA MET A 375 19.62 -0.81 7.79
C MET A 375 19.60 0.63 8.28
N PHE A 376 20.42 1.47 7.65
CA PHE A 376 20.56 2.87 8.04
C PHE A 376 19.49 3.73 7.36
N ILE A 377 18.77 4.53 8.13
CA ILE A 377 17.67 5.38 7.67
C ILE A 377 17.94 6.85 8.01
N SER A 378 17.25 7.76 7.33
CA SER A 378 17.23 9.18 7.64
C SER A 378 15.79 9.70 7.64
N GLN A 379 15.46 10.62 8.52
CA GLN A 379 14.12 11.21 8.62
C GLN A 379 13.66 11.92 7.33
N ASN A 380 14.60 12.51 6.60
CA ASN A 380 14.29 13.25 5.36
C ASN A 380 14.14 12.35 4.12
N ALA A 381 14.55 11.09 4.23
CA ALA A 381 14.59 10.13 3.13
C ALA A 381 14.20 8.72 3.62
N TYR A 382 13.24 8.64 4.53
CA TYR A 382 12.96 7.43 5.30
C TYR A 382 12.59 6.25 4.38
N TYR A 383 11.60 6.43 3.51
CA TYR A 383 11.10 5.34 2.70
C TYR A 383 12.02 4.99 1.53
N SER A 384 12.72 5.97 0.96
CA SER A 384 13.78 5.72 -0.02
C SER A 384 14.98 4.99 0.59
N SER A 385 15.32 5.26 1.86
CA SER A 385 16.31 4.48 2.62
C SER A 385 15.86 3.03 2.75
N LEU A 386 14.61 2.79 3.13
CA LEU A 386 14.04 1.44 3.21
C LEU A 386 14.13 0.70 1.87
N GLU A 387 13.73 1.37 0.79
CA GLU A 387 13.77 0.77 -0.55
C GLU A 387 15.19 0.37 -0.96
N ASN A 388 16.18 1.23 -0.73
CA ASN A 388 17.58 0.95 -1.03
C ASN A 388 18.17 -0.14 -0.12
N GLY A 389 17.78 -0.16 1.15
CA GLY A 389 18.17 -1.18 2.10
C GLY A 389 17.63 -2.55 1.73
N PHE A 390 16.34 -2.65 1.40
CA PHE A 390 15.73 -3.89 0.93
C PHE A 390 16.35 -4.37 -0.39
N LYS A 391 16.67 -3.47 -1.33
CA LYS A 391 17.38 -3.82 -2.56
C LYS A 391 18.75 -4.41 -2.25
N SER A 392 19.43 -3.87 -1.23
CA SER A 392 20.72 -4.38 -0.78
C SER A 392 20.60 -5.76 -0.13
N ILE A 393 19.54 -6.01 0.65
CA ILE A 393 19.25 -7.32 1.24
C ILE A 393 18.99 -8.36 0.13
N ASP A 394 18.07 -8.09 -0.80
CA ASP A 394 17.70 -9.03 -1.87
C ASP A 394 18.90 -9.41 -2.77
N ARG A 395 19.82 -8.46 -3.00
CA ARG A 395 21.06 -8.69 -3.76
C ARG A 395 22.13 -9.45 -2.97
N LYS A 396 22.41 -9.04 -1.73
CA LYS A 396 23.54 -9.58 -0.94
C LYS A 396 23.22 -10.93 -0.31
N ILE A 397 21.99 -11.11 0.16
CA ILE A 397 21.58 -12.32 0.88
C ILE A 397 20.82 -13.22 -0.09
N LYS A 398 21.45 -14.31 -0.53
CA LYS A 398 20.88 -15.17 -1.58
C LYS A 398 20.01 -16.32 -1.05
N LYS A 399 20.21 -16.71 0.21
CA LYS A 399 19.56 -17.86 0.84
C LYS A 399 18.87 -17.41 2.13
N TYR A 400 17.66 -16.89 1.99
CA TYR A 400 16.79 -16.61 3.12
C TYR A 400 15.35 -16.85 2.75
N LYS A 401 14.58 -17.36 3.70
CA LYS A 401 13.14 -17.58 3.55
C LYS A 401 12.34 -16.66 4.47
N TYR A 402 12.88 -16.35 5.63
CA TYR A 402 12.19 -15.62 6.69
C TYR A 402 12.92 -14.31 7.02
N MET A 403 12.17 -13.22 7.08
CA MET A 403 12.63 -11.91 7.55
C MET A 403 11.71 -11.44 8.67
N ALA A 404 12.25 -10.75 9.66
CA ALA A 404 11.51 -10.17 10.76
C ALA A 404 11.85 -8.69 10.93
N ILE A 405 10.83 -7.85 11.10
CA ILE A 405 10.97 -6.43 11.44
C ILE A 405 10.08 -6.09 12.64
N GLN A 406 10.52 -5.12 13.44
CA GLN A 406 9.67 -4.56 14.49
C GLN A 406 8.52 -3.79 13.84
N SER A 407 7.28 -4.13 14.22
CA SER A 407 6.08 -3.45 13.75
C SER A 407 5.43 -2.55 14.79
N GLY A 408 5.79 -2.59 16.09
CA GLY A 408 5.06 -1.84 17.13
C GLY A 408 5.89 -1.10 18.21
N PRO A 409 5.24 -0.32 19.11
CA PRO A 409 3.79 -0.07 19.15
C PRO A 409 3.36 0.89 18.03
N ILE A 410 2.32 0.53 17.27
CA ILE A 410 1.80 1.43 16.23
C ILE A 410 0.81 2.37 16.89
N GLU A 411 1.06 3.67 16.79
CA GLU A 411 0.08 4.65 17.23
C GLU A 411 -1.14 4.63 16.30
N PRO A 412 -2.37 4.47 16.83
CA PRO A 412 -3.57 4.47 16.00
C PRO A 412 -3.76 5.75 15.18
N SER A 413 -3.20 6.88 15.65
CA SER A 413 -3.17 8.19 14.99
C SER A 413 -2.50 8.16 13.61
N ASP A 414 -1.47 7.33 13.42
CA ASP A 414 -0.75 7.23 12.15
C ASP A 414 -1.49 6.39 11.10
N ASN A 415 -2.67 5.87 11.45
CA ASN A 415 -3.50 5.01 10.62
C ASN A 415 -2.69 3.86 10.00
N PHE A 416 -1.69 3.35 10.73
CA PHE A 416 -0.85 2.23 10.33
C PHE A 416 -0.12 2.44 8.99
N LYS A 417 0.06 3.71 8.57
CA LYS A 417 0.70 4.05 7.30
C LYS A 417 2.18 3.65 7.23
N PRO A 418 3.02 3.88 8.27
CA PRO A 418 4.43 3.54 8.18
C PRO A 418 4.67 2.07 7.86
N ILE A 419 3.99 1.16 8.58
CA ILE A 419 4.12 -0.27 8.33
C ILE A 419 3.55 -0.68 6.96
N ALA A 420 2.41 -0.10 6.55
CA ALA A 420 1.83 -0.39 5.23
C ALA A 420 2.76 0.02 4.09
N TRP A 421 3.42 1.19 4.20
CA TRP A 421 4.42 1.63 3.23
C TRP A 421 5.67 0.77 3.24
N THR A 422 6.19 0.40 4.41
CA THR A 422 7.32 -0.53 4.52
C THR A 422 7.03 -1.86 3.82
N VAL A 423 5.84 -2.42 4.03
CA VAL A 423 5.41 -3.66 3.36
C VAL A 423 5.22 -3.46 1.85
N LEU A 424 4.63 -2.35 1.42
CA LEU A 424 4.47 -2.04 -0.01
C LEU A 424 5.83 -1.94 -0.72
N ILE A 425 6.80 -1.28 -0.09
CA ILE A 425 8.15 -1.10 -0.62
C ILE A 425 8.88 -2.43 -0.65
N LEU A 426 8.80 -3.24 0.41
CA LEU A 426 9.44 -4.55 0.41
C LEU A 426 8.86 -5.45 -0.69
N ARG A 427 7.52 -5.45 -0.84
CA ARG A 427 6.81 -6.13 -1.95
C ARG A 427 7.22 -5.63 -3.33
N SER A 428 7.67 -4.38 -3.47
CA SER A 428 8.15 -3.84 -4.74
C SER A 428 9.60 -4.18 -5.05
N VAL A 429 10.33 -4.76 -4.09
CA VAL A 429 11.76 -5.04 -4.20
C VAL A 429 12.04 -6.53 -4.23
N VAL A 430 11.38 -7.32 -3.38
CA VAL A 430 11.66 -8.75 -3.22
C VAL A 430 11.02 -9.53 -4.35
N ASN A 431 11.85 -10.24 -5.13
CA ASN A 431 11.43 -11.04 -6.28
C ASN A 431 11.50 -12.55 -6.00
N ARG A 432 11.54 -12.95 -4.72
CA ARG A 432 11.62 -14.36 -4.29
C ARG A 432 10.48 -14.67 -3.34
N SER A 433 9.96 -15.89 -3.37
CA SER A 433 9.04 -16.37 -2.33
C SER A 433 9.74 -16.30 -0.97
N SER A 434 9.33 -15.34 -0.17
CA SER A 434 9.85 -15.05 1.16
C SER A 434 8.70 -14.69 2.08
N GLU A 435 8.93 -14.79 3.37
CA GLU A 435 7.98 -14.46 4.42
C GLU A 435 8.53 -13.31 5.25
N LEU A 436 7.72 -12.27 5.43
CA LEU A 436 7.97 -11.18 6.36
C LEU A 436 7.12 -11.38 7.62
N TRP A 437 7.78 -11.37 8.77
CA TRP A 437 7.18 -11.41 10.08
C TRP A 437 7.22 -10.02 10.70
N LEU A 438 6.04 -9.46 10.92
CA LEU A 438 5.83 -8.22 11.62
C LEU A 438 5.78 -8.54 13.12
N CYS A 439 6.88 -8.26 13.80
CA CYS A 439 7.08 -8.59 15.20
C CYS A 439 6.68 -7.43 16.10
N GLY A 440 5.95 -7.77 17.16
CA GLY A 440 5.76 -6.87 18.28
C GLY A 440 4.43 -6.14 18.28
N ASP A 441 3.64 -6.52 19.30
CA ASP A 441 2.98 -5.62 20.24
C ASP A 441 2.77 -6.38 21.57
N VAL A 442 3.85 -6.54 22.33
CA VAL A 442 3.82 -7.27 23.61
C VAL A 442 3.03 -6.56 24.70
N ARG A 443 2.70 -5.27 24.53
CA ARG A 443 1.90 -4.51 25.51
C ARG A 443 0.40 -4.76 25.34
N GLN A 444 0.00 -5.46 24.28
CA GLN A 444 -1.38 -5.75 23.92
C GLN A 444 -1.64 -7.25 23.72
N THR A 445 -0.93 -8.13 24.43
CA THR A 445 -1.14 -9.59 24.41
C THR A 445 -2.50 -10.04 24.97
N ASN A 446 -3.36 -9.09 25.39
CA ASN A 446 -4.77 -9.40 25.64
C ASN A 446 -5.47 -9.60 24.29
N GLY A 447 -6.01 -10.81 24.05
CA GLY A 447 -6.44 -11.27 22.72
C GLY A 447 -7.29 -10.29 21.93
N MET A 448 -8.26 -9.59 22.55
CA MET A 448 -9.09 -8.61 21.84
C MET A 448 -8.31 -7.42 21.27
N VAL A 449 -7.26 -6.98 21.97
CA VAL A 449 -6.46 -5.81 21.56
C VAL A 449 -5.49 -6.20 20.44
N TYR A 450 -4.84 -7.36 20.57
CA TYR A 450 -3.98 -7.94 19.52
C TYR A 450 -4.75 -8.26 18.23
N ASP A 451 -5.98 -8.78 18.33
CA ASP A 451 -6.83 -9.06 17.17
C ASP A 451 -7.20 -7.78 16.42
N GLN A 452 -7.53 -6.71 17.16
CA GLN A 452 -7.84 -5.41 16.58
C GLN A 452 -6.60 -4.78 15.93
N TYR A 453 -5.43 -4.90 16.56
CA TYR A 453 -4.15 -4.51 15.98
C TYR A 453 -3.91 -5.24 14.65
N CYS A 454 -4.02 -6.58 14.64
CA CYS A 454 -3.84 -7.40 13.45
C CYS A 454 -4.80 -6.97 12.34
N LYS A 455 -6.09 -6.80 12.67
CA LYS A 455 -7.10 -6.31 11.70
C LYS A 455 -6.74 -4.95 11.13
N ASN A 456 -6.24 -4.02 11.95
CA ASN A 456 -5.89 -2.68 11.50
C ASN A 456 -4.64 -2.67 10.60
N VAL A 457 -3.60 -3.39 10.99
CA VAL A 457 -2.37 -3.57 10.18
C VAL A 457 -2.72 -4.26 8.87
N TYR A 458 -3.55 -5.31 8.90
CA TYR A 458 -4.00 -5.97 7.68
C TYR A 458 -4.90 -5.08 6.83
N SER A 459 -5.80 -4.32 7.43
CA SER A 459 -6.62 -3.36 6.70
C SER A 459 -5.75 -2.33 6.01
N SER A 460 -4.73 -1.78 6.67
CA SER A 460 -3.79 -0.83 6.04
C SER A 460 -2.90 -1.49 4.98
N MET A 461 -2.56 -2.78 5.13
CA MET A 461 -1.82 -3.57 4.14
C MET A 461 -2.68 -4.14 3.02
N ASN A 462 -4.02 -4.24 3.15
CA ASN A 462 -4.94 -4.51 2.04
C ASN A 462 -4.86 -3.39 0.98
N TYR A 463 -4.19 -2.28 1.33
CA TYR A 463 -3.78 -1.25 0.40
C TYR A 463 -2.50 -1.55 -0.38
N SER A 464 -1.76 -2.59 -0.05
CA SER A 464 -0.59 -3.06 -0.80
C SER A 464 -0.93 -4.43 -1.42
N PHE A 465 -0.80 -4.56 -2.74
CA PHE A 465 -1.44 -5.60 -3.56
C PHE A 465 -1.12 -7.07 -3.16
N LYS A 466 -1.99 -7.97 -3.65
CA LYS A 466 -1.75 -9.41 -3.87
C LYS A 466 -0.58 -9.65 -4.83
#